data_AF-Q7RAU6-F1
#
_entry.id   AF-Q7RAU6-F1
#
_cell.length_a   1.000
_cell.length_b   1.000
_cell.length_c   1.000
_cell.angle_alpha   90.00
_cell.angle_beta   90.00
_cell.angle_gamma   90.00
#
_symmetry.space_group_name_H-M   'P 1'
#
loop_
_entity.id
_entity.type
_entity.pdbx_description
1 polymer ?
#
loop_
_entity_poly.entity_id
_entity_poly.type
_entity_poly.pdbx_seq_one_letter_code
_entity_poly.pdbx_strand_id
1 'polypeptide(L)'
;MKVINDFLRTVNDPEKLKRYLSEHSFSIKVYSLFLVLVFIFYHLFSDGDFSFLLTLSSIISMFSFLMVFLKIEVSKSCAGVSLKMMECYVILNTARLLSIIPFEGYLPYDKSGDWLYQLVEAISLFTNCCVVYLCRYKYKNTYDSSNDIFNNMFLIIPAFVISIFIHPSLNSFFPADVSWSFALYLESVCVLPQLSMFQKEGKVAAFTTHFLASQALSKVLSFLFWIVSYKELNSSDNIIKSYVGVWVVIMQIVQLILMGDFIYHYIRCLSKGVSFDNLLNENV
;
A
#
# COMPACT_ATOMS: atom_id res chain seq x y z
N MET A 1 -22.73 8.07 10.82
CA MET A 1 -24.06 8.58 10.40
C MET A 1 -24.08 10.09 10.20
N LYS A 2 -23.63 10.91 11.17
CA LYS A 2 -23.59 12.39 11.04
C LYS A 2 -22.75 12.87 9.84
N VAL A 3 -21.52 12.35 9.71
CA VAL A 3 -20.61 12.66 8.58
C VAL A 3 -21.20 12.30 7.21
N ILE A 4 -21.86 11.14 7.09
CA ILE A 4 -22.48 10.69 5.84
C ILE A 4 -23.68 11.59 5.50
N ASN A 5 -24.50 11.95 6.49
CA ASN A 5 -25.62 12.86 6.28
C ASN A 5 -25.17 14.28 5.94
N ASP A 6 -24.09 14.76 6.54
CA ASP A 6 -23.51 16.06 6.22
C ASP A 6 -22.86 16.07 4.82
N PHE A 7 -22.20 14.98 4.42
CA PHE A 7 -21.71 14.81 3.05
C PHE A 7 -22.85 14.79 2.03
N LEU A 8 -23.92 14.03 2.28
CA LEU A 8 -25.11 13.98 1.42
C LEU A 8 -25.78 15.36 1.28
N ARG A 9 -25.79 16.16 2.35
CA ARG A 9 -26.27 17.55 2.31
C ARG A 9 -25.38 18.45 1.46
N THR A 10 -24.07 18.27 1.51
CA THR A 10 -23.11 19.00 0.67
C THR A 10 -23.25 18.64 -0.80
N VAL A 11 -23.44 17.35 -1.14
CA VAL A 11 -23.62 16.89 -2.52
C VAL A 11 -24.95 17.37 -3.11
N ASN A 12 -26.01 17.42 -2.31
CA ASN A 12 -27.34 17.86 -2.77
C ASN A 12 -27.48 19.39 -2.89
N ASP A 13 -26.50 20.17 -2.43
CA ASP A 13 -26.50 21.62 -2.48
C ASP A 13 -25.46 22.11 -3.52
N PRO A 14 -25.89 22.63 -4.68
CA PRO A 14 -24.99 22.92 -5.80
C PRO A 14 -23.92 23.99 -5.47
N GLU A 15 -24.23 24.95 -4.59
CA GLU A 15 -23.24 25.95 -4.18
C GLU A 15 -22.19 25.36 -3.23
N LYS A 16 -22.62 24.52 -2.27
CA LYS A 16 -21.69 23.82 -1.38
C LYS A 16 -20.85 22.79 -2.12
N LEU A 17 -21.44 22.08 -3.08
CA LEU A 17 -20.71 21.15 -3.94
C LEU A 17 -19.66 21.89 -4.78
N LYS A 18 -20.02 23.02 -5.41
CA LYS A 18 -19.07 23.82 -6.19
C LYS A 18 -17.91 24.34 -5.33
N ARG A 19 -18.21 24.80 -4.11
CA ARG A 19 -17.18 25.22 -3.14
C ARG A 19 -16.29 24.06 -2.71
N TYR A 20 -16.87 22.91 -2.39
CA TYR A 20 -16.13 21.69 -2.03
C TYR A 20 -15.20 21.23 -3.16
N LEU A 21 -15.69 21.20 -4.41
CA LEU A 21 -14.90 20.84 -5.60
C LEU A 21 -13.76 21.83 -5.86
N SER A 22 -13.99 23.12 -5.61
CA SER A 22 -12.97 24.17 -5.69
C SER A 22 -11.87 23.97 -4.64
N GLU A 23 -12.27 23.72 -3.39
CA GLU A 23 -11.36 23.50 -2.26
C GLU A 23 -10.49 22.23 -2.44
N HIS A 24 -10.98 21.21 -3.13
CA HIS A 24 -10.26 19.93 -3.34
C HIS A 24 -9.76 19.73 -4.79
N SER A 25 -9.63 20.82 -5.56
CA SER A 25 -9.45 20.73 -7.01
C SER A 25 -8.14 20.03 -7.42
N PHE A 26 -7.06 20.13 -6.63
CA PHE A 26 -5.81 19.43 -6.92
C PHE A 26 -5.96 17.93 -6.66
N SER A 27 -6.45 17.53 -5.49
CA SER A 27 -6.74 16.13 -5.17
C SER A 27 -7.64 15.47 -6.23
N ILE A 28 -8.70 16.15 -6.66
CA ILE A 28 -9.60 15.66 -7.73
C ILE A 28 -8.86 15.47 -9.05
N LYS A 29 -8.01 16.43 -9.46
CA LYS A 29 -7.20 16.31 -10.68
C LYS A 29 -6.23 15.13 -10.61
N VAL A 30 -5.58 14.95 -9.47
CA VAL A 30 -4.63 13.85 -9.23
C VAL A 30 -5.34 12.48 -9.33
N TYR A 31 -6.48 12.30 -8.66
CA TYR A 31 -7.24 11.05 -8.75
C TYR A 31 -7.89 10.82 -10.12
N SER A 32 -8.33 11.89 -10.80
CA SER A 32 -8.88 11.79 -12.16
C SER A 32 -7.80 11.38 -13.16
N LEU A 33 -6.60 11.99 -13.06
CA LEU A 33 -5.44 11.59 -13.86
C LEU A 33 -5.07 10.13 -13.59
N PHE A 34 -5.04 9.72 -12.32
CA PHE A 34 -4.78 8.34 -11.95
C PHE A 34 -5.79 7.36 -12.58
N LEU A 35 -7.08 7.68 -12.55
CA LEU A 35 -8.13 6.84 -13.14
C LEU A 35 -8.01 6.75 -14.67
N VAL A 36 -7.66 7.85 -15.33
CA VAL A 36 -7.36 7.86 -16.77
C VAL A 36 -6.14 6.99 -17.08
N LEU A 37 -5.08 7.07 -16.28
CA LEU A 37 -3.89 6.23 -16.45
C LEU A 37 -4.19 4.75 -16.26
N VAL A 38 -5.02 4.40 -15.27
CA VAL A 38 -5.50 3.01 -15.08
C VAL A 38 -6.27 2.52 -16.31
N PHE A 39 -7.17 3.34 -16.84
CA PHE A 39 -7.95 3.00 -18.04
C PHE A 39 -7.04 2.81 -19.27
N ILE A 40 -6.05 3.69 -19.44
CA ILE A 40 -5.04 3.57 -20.50
C ILE A 40 -4.23 2.29 -20.32
N PHE A 41 -3.75 1.99 -19.11
CA PHE A 41 -2.94 0.80 -18.85
C PHE A 41 -3.73 -0.49 -19.08
N TYR A 42 -5.00 -0.53 -18.68
CA TYR A 42 -5.87 -1.66 -19.00
C TYR A 42 -5.98 -1.87 -20.52
N HIS A 43 -6.32 -0.83 -21.29
CA HIS A 43 -6.52 -0.99 -22.73
C HIS A 43 -5.24 -1.20 -23.56
N LEU A 44 -4.08 -0.74 -23.08
CA LEU A 44 -2.82 -0.89 -23.79
C LEU A 44 -2.04 -2.15 -23.40
N PHE A 45 -2.16 -2.61 -22.16
CA PHE A 45 -1.26 -3.61 -21.58
C PHE A 45 -1.95 -4.82 -20.97
N SER A 46 -3.29 -4.83 -20.85
CA SER A 46 -4.05 -6.01 -20.43
C SER A 46 -4.78 -6.62 -21.62
N ASP A 47 -4.91 -7.94 -21.58
CA ASP A 47 -5.78 -8.68 -22.50
C ASP A 47 -7.18 -8.91 -21.89
N GLY A 48 -7.47 -8.27 -20.74
CA GLY A 48 -8.75 -8.32 -20.03
C GLY A 48 -8.89 -9.50 -19.07
N ASP A 49 -7.81 -10.22 -18.79
CA ASP A 49 -7.84 -11.35 -17.86
C ASP A 49 -7.94 -10.87 -16.40
N PHE A 50 -8.57 -11.68 -15.55
CA PHE A 50 -8.74 -11.38 -14.13
C PHE A 50 -7.41 -11.10 -13.41
N SER A 51 -6.32 -11.71 -13.88
CA SER A 51 -4.98 -11.55 -13.31
C SER A 51 -4.44 -10.12 -13.41
N PHE A 52 -4.97 -9.28 -14.33
CA PHE A 52 -4.63 -7.85 -14.37
C PHE A 52 -4.92 -7.14 -13.05
N LEU A 53 -5.87 -7.65 -12.25
CA LEU A 53 -6.23 -7.11 -10.95
C LEU A 53 -5.02 -7.02 -10.01
N LEU A 54 -4.11 -8.00 -10.07
CA LEU A 54 -2.87 -7.98 -9.30
C LEU A 54 -1.93 -6.85 -9.77
N THR A 55 -1.79 -6.66 -11.09
CA THR A 55 -1.02 -5.54 -11.66
C THR A 55 -1.61 -4.20 -11.29
N LEU A 56 -2.94 -4.07 -11.36
CA LEU A 56 -3.64 -2.85 -10.97
C LEU A 56 -3.43 -2.52 -9.50
N SER A 57 -3.46 -3.52 -8.61
CA SER A 57 -3.10 -3.34 -7.20
C SER A 57 -1.70 -2.74 -7.05
N SER A 58 -0.71 -3.28 -7.77
CA SER A 58 0.67 -2.77 -7.71
C SER A 58 0.80 -1.36 -8.30
N ILE A 59 0.05 -1.02 -9.36
CA ILE A 59 0.03 0.34 -9.92
C ILE A 59 -0.51 1.35 -8.90
N ILE A 60 -1.61 1.03 -8.21
CA ILE A 60 -2.18 1.87 -7.15
C ILE A 60 -1.17 2.02 -6.00
N SER A 61 -0.53 0.92 -5.59
CA SER A 61 0.50 0.94 -4.54
C SER A 61 1.68 1.83 -4.90
N MET A 62 2.23 1.67 -6.11
CA MET A 62 3.32 2.47 -6.65
C MET A 62 2.97 3.96 -6.66
N PHE A 63 1.77 4.30 -7.15
CA PHE A 63 1.29 5.68 -7.18
C PHE A 63 1.21 6.27 -5.77
N SER A 64 0.78 5.47 -4.81
CA SER A 64 0.76 5.87 -3.40
C SER A 64 2.15 6.20 -2.85
N PHE A 65 3.16 5.39 -3.15
CA PHE A 65 4.54 5.71 -2.77
C PHE A 65 5.08 6.96 -3.46
N LEU A 66 4.73 7.17 -4.73
CA LEU A 66 5.10 8.37 -5.47
C LEU A 66 4.50 9.63 -4.82
N MET A 67 3.25 9.57 -4.35
CA MET A 67 2.65 10.66 -3.59
C MET A 67 3.47 10.99 -2.33
N VAL A 68 3.97 9.99 -1.59
CA VAL A 68 4.81 10.20 -0.39
C VAL A 68 6.12 10.90 -0.76
N PHE A 69 6.79 10.39 -1.80
CA PHE A 69 8.00 11.01 -2.30
C PHE A 69 7.79 12.47 -2.70
N LEU A 70 6.76 12.75 -3.50
CA LEU A 70 6.44 14.09 -3.97
C LEU A 70 6.07 15.02 -2.81
N LYS A 71 5.28 14.56 -1.83
CA LYS A 71 4.96 15.38 -0.66
C LYS A 71 6.21 15.78 0.10
N ILE A 72 7.13 14.84 0.34
CA ILE A 72 8.37 15.14 1.08
C ILE A 72 9.21 16.14 0.31
N GLU A 73 9.33 16.00 -1.01
CA GLU A 73 10.09 16.92 -1.85
C GLU A 73 9.44 18.30 -2.01
N VAL A 74 8.11 18.40 -2.07
CA VAL A 74 7.40 19.69 -2.17
C VAL A 74 7.42 20.42 -0.83
N SER A 75 7.07 19.73 0.26
CA SER A 75 7.03 20.32 1.61
C SER A 75 8.40 20.48 2.27
N LYS A 76 9.46 19.90 1.67
CA LYS A 76 10.81 19.82 2.25
C LYS A 76 10.82 19.22 3.66
N SER A 77 9.89 18.31 3.94
CA SER A 77 9.65 17.75 5.27
C SER A 77 9.12 16.31 5.23
N CYS A 78 9.73 15.45 6.03
CA CYS A 78 9.29 14.07 6.25
C CYS A 78 8.46 13.87 7.53
N ALA A 79 8.03 14.97 8.18
CA ALA A 79 7.11 14.89 9.32
C ALA A 79 5.83 14.10 8.97
N GLY A 80 5.40 13.23 9.89
CA GLY A 80 4.21 12.38 9.75
C GLY A 80 4.39 11.10 8.92
N VAL A 81 5.60 10.81 8.41
CA VAL A 81 5.91 9.59 7.65
C VAL A 81 6.79 8.66 8.51
N SER A 82 6.32 7.44 8.74
CA SER A 82 7.08 6.41 9.46
C SER A 82 8.18 5.86 8.56
N LEU A 83 9.43 6.14 8.91
CA LEU A 83 10.61 5.58 8.28
C LEU A 83 10.62 4.05 8.43
N LYS A 84 10.16 3.56 9.59
CA LYS A 84 10.13 2.12 9.91
C LYS A 84 9.22 1.33 8.97
N MET A 85 8.08 1.88 8.59
CA MET A 85 7.20 1.31 7.56
C MET A 85 7.88 1.34 6.18
N MET A 86 8.49 2.46 5.79
CA MET A 86 9.14 2.58 4.47
C MET A 86 10.33 1.63 4.32
N GLU A 87 11.07 1.36 5.39
CA GLU A 87 12.12 0.32 5.42
C GLU A 87 11.56 -1.08 5.18
N CYS A 88 10.40 -1.41 5.75
CA CYS A 88 9.74 -2.68 5.47
C CYS A 88 9.37 -2.78 3.99
N TYR A 89 8.84 -1.70 3.40
CA TYR A 89 8.53 -1.66 1.97
C TYR A 89 9.76 -1.86 1.08
N VAL A 90 10.90 -1.23 1.41
CA VAL A 90 12.16 -1.49 0.68
C VAL A 90 12.53 -2.98 0.73
N ILE A 91 12.48 -3.59 1.92
CA ILE A 91 12.84 -5.00 2.11
C ILE A 91 11.89 -5.94 1.36
N LEU A 92 10.57 -5.73 1.48
CA LEU A 92 9.60 -6.59 0.81
C LEU A 92 9.59 -6.41 -0.71
N ASN A 93 9.75 -5.18 -1.24
CA ASN A 93 9.81 -4.99 -2.71
C ASN A 93 11.09 -5.61 -3.27
N THR A 94 12.21 -5.54 -2.53
CA THR A 94 13.45 -6.26 -2.90
C THR A 94 13.21 -7.76 -2.95
N ALA A 95 12.63 -8.34 -1.91
CA ALA A 95 12.32 -9.76 -1.84
C ALA A 95 11.36 -10.21 -2.96
N ARG A 96 10.34 -9.40 -3.27
CA ARG A 96 9.42 -9.67 -4.38
C ARG A 96 10.14 -9.72 -5.71
N LEU A 97 10.94 -8.69 -6.04
CA LEU A 97 11.69 -8.63 -7.29
C LEU A 97 12.69 -9.77 -7.45
N LEU A 98 13.35 -10.20 -6.37
CA LEU A 98 14.21 -11.40 -6.39
C LEU A 98 13.45 -12.67 -6.79
N SER A 99 12.15 -12.74 -6.52
CA SER A 99 11.32 -13.87 -6.90
C SER A 99 10.69 -13.74 -8.28
N ILE A 100 10.38 -12.53 -8.76
CA ILE A 100 9.59 -12.35 -9.98
C ILE A 100 10.42 -11.92 -11.20
N ILE A 101 11.64 -11.38 -11.03
CA ILE A 101 12.50 -11.03 -12.16
C ILE A 101 13.06 -12.29 -12.85
N PRO A 102 13.64 -13.26 -12.13
CA PRO A 102 14.27 -14.42 -12.77
C PRO A 102 13.27 -15.55 -13.10
N PHE A 103 12.03 -15.45 -12.60
CA PHE A 103 11.05 -16.54 -12.65
C PHE A 103 9.64 -16.01 -12.90
N GLU A 104 8.81 -16.83 -13.53
CA GLU A 104 7.46 -16.44 -13.98
C GLU A 104 6.34 -16.98 -13.09
N GLY A 105 6.63 -17.89 -12.15
CA GLY A 105 5.62 -18.66 -11.41
C GLY A 105 4.69 -17.82 -10.52
N TYR A 106 5.05 -16.59 -10.21
CA TYR A 106 4.22 -15.67 -9.42
C TYR A 106 3.81 -14.40 -10.18
N LEU A 107 4.05 -14.35 -11.49
CA LEU A 107 3.59 -13.25 -12.31
C LEU A 107 2.08 -13.37 -12.57
N PRO A 108 1.37 -12.25 -12.72
CA PRO A 108 0.03 -12.25 -13.29
C PRO A 108 0.01 -13.00 -14.63
N TYR A 109 -0.99 -13.84 -14.88
CA TYR A 109 -1.13 -14.54 -16.16
C TYR A 109 -1.53 -13.60 -17.31
N ASP A 110 -2.19 -12.48 -16.99
CA ASP A 110 -2.49 -11.42 -17.94
C ASP A 110 -1.20 -10.88 -18.58
N LYS A 111 -1.27 -10.38 -19.82
CA LYS A 111 -0.14 -9.77 -20.56
C LYS A 111 0.62 -8.69 -19.78
N SER A 112 -0.04 -8.02 -18.83
CA SER A 112 0.64 -7.08 -17.93
C SER A 112 1.71 -7.74 -17.04
N GLY A 113 1.66 -9.06 -16.84
CA GLY A 113 2.67 -9.85 -16.16
C GLY A 113 4.01 -9.93 -16.89
N ASP A 114 4.00 -9.85 -18.24
CA ASP A 114 5.19 -10.02 -19.08
C ASP A 114 6.32 -9.04 -18.75
N TRP A 115 5.97 -7.82 -18.34
CA TRP A 115 6.96 -6.78 -18.00
C TRP A 115 6.39 -5.68 -17.10
N LEU A 116 5.11 -5.33 -17.25
CA LEU A 116 4.52 -4.17 -16.58
C LEU A 116 4.48 -4.38 -15.06
N TYR A 117 4.06 -5.55 -14.60
CA TYR A 117 4.04 -5.90 -13.18
C TYR A 117 5.42 -5.76 -12.53
N GLN A 118 6.44 -6.35 -13.16
CA GLN A 118 7.84 -6.26 -12.70
C GLN A 118 8.35 -4.81 -12.70
N LEU A 119 8.07 -4.04 -13.75
CA LEU A 119 8.47 -2.64 -13.86
C LEU A 119 7.84 -1.80 -12.73
N VAL A 120 6.56 -2.00 -12.45
CA VAL A 120 5.82 -1.28 -11.40
C VAL A 120 6.40 -1.60 -10.01
N GLU A 121 6.73 -2.87 -9.75
CA GLU A 121 7.40 -3.27 -8.50
C GLU A 121 8.82 -2.67 -8.40
N ALA A 122 9.55 -2.58 -9.51
CA ALA A 122 10.88 -1.95 -9.56
C ALA A 122 10.83 -0.43 -9.31
N ILE A 123 9.87 0.28 -9.91
CA ILE A 123 9.64 1.71 -9.65
C ILE A 123 9.21 1.93 -8.20
N SER A 124 8.40 1.03 -7.64
CA SER A 124 8.01 1.07 -6.22
C SER A 124 9.22 0.94 -5.31
N LEU A 125 10.10 -0.05 -5.56
CA LEU A 125 11.34 -0.20 -4.80
C LEU A 125 12.22 1.05 -4.88
N PHE A 126 12.46 1.56 -6.09
CA PHE A 126 13.27 2.76 -6.29
C PHE A 126 12.69 3.95 -5.52
N THR A 127 11.38 4.18 -5.63
CA THR A 127 10.67 5.26 -4.93
C THR A 127 10.78 5.11 -3.41
N ASN A 128 10.60 3.89 -2.89
CA ASN A 128 10.71 3.60 -1.46
C ASN A 128 12.14 3.82 -0.94
N CYS A 129 13.16 3.43 -1.72
CA CYS A 129 14.57 3.75 -1.43
C CYS A 129 14.80 5.26 -1.37
N CYS A 130 14.24 6.02 -2.32
CA CYS A 130 14.29 7.48 -2.29
C CYS A 130 13.64 8.03 -1.02
N VAL A 131 12.43 7.61 -0.66
CA VAL A 131 11.76 8.07 0.57
C VAL A 131 12.59 7.77 1.82
N VAL A 132 13.17 6.57 1.92
CA VAL A 132 14.06 6.20 3.03
C VAL A 132 15.29 7.12 3.07
N TYR A 133 15.92 7.41 1.93
CA TYR A 133 17.03 8.36 1.84
C TYR A 133 16.63 9.77 2.28
N LEU A 134 15.46 10.24 1.84
CA LEU A 134 14.93 11.55 2.22
C LEU A 134 14.74 11.67 3.73
N CYS A 135 14.18 10.63 4.37
CA CYS A 135 13.95 10.61 5.81
C CYS A 135 15.25 10.46 6.62
N ARG A 136 16.20 9.62 6.17
CA ARG A 136 17.44 9.34 6.91
C ARG A 136 18.51 10.42 6.78
N TYR A 137 18.53 11.13 5.65
CA TYR A 137 19.63 12.04 5.32
C TYR A 137 19.13 13.44 4.97
N LYS A 138 18.43 13.61 3.84
CA LYS A 138 18.16 14.95 3.28
C LYS A 138 17.26 15.82 4.17
N TYR A 139 16.17 15.26 4.70
CA TYR A 139 15.21 15.95 5.55
C TYR A 139 15.17 15.38 6.98
N LYS A 140 16.27 14.74 7.41
CA LYS A 140 16.41 14.09 8.73
C LYS A 140 15.97 14.95 9.90
N ASN A 141 16.22 16.26 9.84
CA ASN A 141 15.87 17.19 10.93
C ASN A 141 14.36 17.36 11.14
N THR A 142 13.55 16.96 10.15
CA THR A 142 12.07 17.00 10.22
C THR A 142 11.45 15.64 10.56
N TYR A 143 12.27 14.59 10.67
CA TYR A 143 11.81 13.24 10.99
C TYR A 143 11.50 13.12 12.48
N ASP A 144 10.26 12.71 12.80
CA ASP A 144 9.81 12.54 14.17
C ASP A 144 10.18 11.16 14.74
N SER A 145 11.45 11.04 15.12
CA SER A 145 11.97 9.84 15.79
C SER A 145 11.36 9.57 17.17
N SER A 146 10.71 10.57 17.79
CA SER A 146 10.10 10.42 19.12
C SER A 146 8.76 9.67 19.07
N ASN A 147 8.03 9.80 17.96
CA ASN A 147 6.78 9.08 17.73
C ASN A 147 6.97 7.79 16.91
N ASP A 148 7.95 7.72 16.00
CA ASP A 148 8.26 6.51 15.21
C ASP A 148 9.19 5.51 15.94
N ILE A 149 8.76 5.07 17.13
CA ILE A 149 9.56 4.18 18.01
C ILE A 149 9.30 2.68 17.79
N PHE A 150 8.48 2.32 16.79
CA PHE A 150 8.15 0.92 16.52
C PHE A 150 9.39 0.19 15.97
N ASN A 151 9.77 -0.94 16.59
CA ASN A 151 10.87 -1.75 16.07
C ASN A 151 10.37 -2.69 14.96
N ASN A 152 10.65 -2.32 13.71
CA ASN A 152 10.26 -3.07 12.52
C ASN A 152 10.88 -4.48 12.42
N MET A 153 11.93 -4.79 13.19
CA MET A 153 12.47 -6.17 13.26
C MET A 153 11.46 -7.17 13.83
N PHE A 154 10.52 -6.73 14.67
CA PHE A 154 9.41 -7.57 15.15
C PHE A 154 8.41 -7.94 14.06
N LEU A 155 8.49 -7.33 12.87
CA LEU A 155 7.69 -7.69 11.70
C LEU A 155 8.52 -8.50 10.71
N ILE A 156 9.73 -8.03 10.42
CA ILE A 156 10.64 -8.63 9.44
C ILE A 156 11.01 -10.06 9.84
N ILE A 157 11.44 -10.28 11.09
CA ILE A 157 11.94 -11.58 11.52
C ILE A 157 10.82 -12.63 11.52
N PRO A 158 9.64 -12.41 12.14
CA PRO A 158 8.57 -13.41 12.11
C PRO A 158 8.05 -13.68 10.70
N ALA A 159 7.90 -12.66 9.84
CA ALA A 159 7.46 -12.86 8.47
C ALA A 159 8.44 -13.76 7.69
N PHE A 160 9.75 -13.56 7.86
CA PHE A 160 10.79 -14.37 7.22
C PHE A 160 10.82 -15.80 7.75
N VAL A 161 10.70 -15.98 9.07
CA VAL A 161 10.68 -17.32 9.68
C VAL A 161 9.45 -18.09 9.20
N ILE A 162 8.27 -17.46 9.18
CA ILE A 162 7.04 -18.11 8.70
C ILE A 162 7.16 -18.49 7.21
N SER A 163 7.74 -17.62 6.37
CA SER A 163 7.90 -17.90 4.94
C SER A 163 8.83 -19.08 4.63
N ILE A 164 9.75 -19.44 5.53
CA ILE A 164 10.58 -20.64 5.37
C ILE A 164 9.74 -21.91 5.47
N PHE A 165 8.69 -21.92 6.31
CA PHE A 165 7.86 -23.09 6.55
C PHE A 165 6.59 -23.11 5.70
N ILE A 166 6.02 -21.94 5.43
CA ILE A 166 4.77 -21.79 4.70
C ILE A 166 5.08 -20.95 3.46
N HIS A 167 5.29 -21.62 2.33
CA HIS A 167 5.50 -21.00 1.02
C HIS A 167 5.03 -21.93 -0.11
N PRO A 168 4.63 -21.38 -1.29
CA PRO A 168 4.26 -22.17 -2.46
C PRO A 168 5.51 -22.74 -3.14
N SER A 169 5.36 -23.34 -4.31
CA SER A 169 6.52 -23.86 -5.08
C SER A 169 6.39 -23.62 -6.57
N LEU A 170 5.82 -22.47 -6.94
CA LEU A 170 5.53 -22.16 -8.34
C LEU A 170 6.80 -21.91 -9.15
N ASN A 171 7.87 -21.40 -8.52
CA ASN A 171 9.15 -21.23 -9.20
C ASN A 171 10.03 -22.49 -9.18
N SER A 172 9.63 -23.53 -8.43
CA SER A 172 10.46 -24.73 -8.17
C SER A 172 11.87 -24.38 -7.67
N PHE A 173 12.02 -23.24 -7.01
CA PHE A 173 13.30 -22.73 -6.51
C PHE A 173 13.09 -22.11 -5.14
N PHE A 174 13.47 -22.87 -4.11
CA PHE A 174 13.18 -22.58 -2.70
C PHE A 174 13.48 -21.12 -2.29
N PRO A 175 14.65 -20.53 -2.59
CA PRO A 175 14.91 -19.13 -2.21
C PRO A 175 13.94 -18.13 -2.83
N ALA A 176 13.52 -18.32 -4.08
CA ALA A 176 12.55 -17.43 -4.72
C ALA A 176 11.15 -17.59 -4.12
N ASP A 177 10.69 -18.84 -3.95
CA ASP A 177 9.37 -19.13 -3.38
C ASP A 177 9.23 -18.58 -1.94
N VAL A 178 10.29 -18.73 -1.13
CA VAL A 178 10.38 -18.14 0.22
C VAL A 178 10.41 -16.62 0.14
N SER A 179 11.19 -16.04 -0.77
CA SER A 179 11.31 -14.58 -0.94
C SER A 179 9.97 -13.94 -1.32
N TRP A 180 9.20 -14.58 -2.20
CA TRP A 180 7.85 -14.16 -2.55
C TRP A 180 6.90 -14.19 -1.35
N SER A 181 6.90 -15.31 -0.62
CA SER A 181 6.04 -15.51 0.55
C SER A 181 6.37 -14.53 1.67
N PHE A 182 7.67 -14.32 1.91
CA PHE A 182 8.19 -13.33 2.84
C PHE A 182 7.68 -11.93 2.50
N ALA A 183 7.79 -11.52 1.23
CA ALA A 183 7.31 -10.22 0.78
C ALA A 183 5.82 -10.03 1.05
N LEU A 184 5.00 -11.05 0.75
CA LEU A 184 3.55 -11.02 1.00
C LEU A 184 3.23 -10.94 2.50
N TYR A 185 3.88 -11.75 3.33
CA TYR A 185 3.60 -11.78 4.78
C TYR A 185 4.06 -10.50 5.49
N LEU A 186 5.22 -9.97 5.12
CA LEU A 186 5.71 -8.70 5.65
C LEU A 186 4.78 -7.55 5.24
N GLU A 187 4.31 -7.54 3.99
CA GLU A 187 3.38 -6.51 3.51
C GLU A 187 2.06 -6.49 4.27
N SER A 188 1.59 -7.66 4.74
CA SER A 188 0.37 -7.75 5.54
C SER A 188 0.42 -6.99 6.86
N VAL A 189 1.63 -6.75 7.40
CA VAL A 189 1.82 -6.14 8.74
C VAL A 189 2.65 -4.86 8.72
N CYS A 190 3.27 -4.50 7.59
CA CYS A 190 4.21 -3.37 7.51
C CYS A 190 3.58 -1.99 7.74
N VAL A 191 2.25 -1.87 7.77
CA VAL A 191 1.53 -0.63 8.10
C VAL A 191 1.58 -0.29 9.61
N LEU A 192 1.87 -1.27 10.47
CA LEU A 192 1.85 -1.11 11.93
C LEU A 192 2.75 0.03 12.48
N PRO A 193 3.98 0.26 11.98
CA PRO A 193 4.80 1.38 12.44
C PRO A 193 4.13 2.74 12.20
N GLN A 194 3.50 2.93 11.03
CA GLN A 194 2.78 4.15 10.71
C GLN A 194 1.51 4.32 11.56
N LEU A 195 0.78 3.23 11.82
CA LEU A 195 -0.36 3.25 12.74
C LEU A 195 0.07 3.61 14.17
N SER A 196 1.17 3.02 14.66
CA SER A 196 1.74 3.33 15.98
C SER A 196 2.16 4.79 16.09
N MET A 197 2.83 5.34 15.06
CA MET A 197 3.24 6.74 15.01
C MET A 197 2.01 7.66 15.05
N PHE A 198 1.00 7.37 14.24
CA PHE A 198 -0.26 8.10 14.18
C PHE A 198 -1.00 8.14 15.53
N GLN A 199 -1.11 6.99 16.20
CA GLN A 199 -1.78 6.88 17.49
C GLN A 199 -1.09 7.71 18.59
N LYS A 200 0.22 7.94 18.48
CA LYS A 200 1.01 8.72 19.44
C LYS A 200 0.98 10.22 19.17
N GLU A 201 1.07 10.62 17.90
CA GLU A 201 1.00 12.04 17.51
C GLU A 201 -0.33 12.68 17.89
N GLY A 202 -1.43 11.91 17.86
CA GLY A 202 -2.77 12.40 18.17
C GLY A 202 -3.30 13.45 17.18
N LYS A 203 -2.56 13.70 16.09
CA LYS A 203 -2.88 14.61 14.99
C LYS A 203 -2.84 13.86 13.68
N VAL A 204 -3.66 14.32 12.74
CA VAL A 204 -3.81 13.70 11.42
C VAL A 204 -3.31 14.67 10.37
N ALA A 205 -2.22 14.34 9.68
CA ALA A 205 -1.84 15.06 8.47
C ALA A 205 -2.73 14.60 7.30
N ALA A 206 -3.34 15.56 6.58
CA ALA A 206 -4.21 15.27 5.43
C ALA A 206 -3.55 14.36 4.40
N PHE A 207 -2.28 14.63 4.11
CA PHE A 207 -1.50 13.87 3.16
C PHE A 207 -1.39 12.37 3.51
N THR A 208 -1.13 12.04 4.77
CA THR A 208 -1.01 10.64 5.24
C THR A 208 -2.28 9.84 4.96
N THR A 209 -3.44 10.51 4.89
CA THR A 209 -4.71 9.93 4.49
C THR A 209 -4.70 9.43 3.06
N HIS A 210 -4.34 10.29 2.10
CA HIS A 210 -4.47 9.99 0.68
C HIS A 210 -3.55 8.83 0.28
N PHE A 211 -2.35 8.82 0.85
CA PHE A 211 -1.40 7.71 0.78
C PHE A 211 -2.01 6.41 1.33
N LEU A 212 -2.46 6.38 2.59
CA LEU A 212 -2.94 5.14 3.21
C LEU A 212 -4.28 4.65 2.63
N ALA A 213 -5.16 5.55 2.21
CA ALA A 213 -6.39 5.19 1.50
C ALA A 213 -6.09 4.54 0.14
N SER A 214 -5.11 5.07 -0.60
CA SER A 214 -4.67 4.48 -1.86
C SER A 214 -4.00 3.11 -1.63
N GLN A 215 -3.17 2.97 -0.59
CA GLN A 215 -2.64 1.66 -0.20
C GLN A 215 -3.76 0.70 0.18
N ALA A 216 -4.79 1.14 0.91
CA ALA A 216 -5.91 0.28 1.32
C ALA A 216 -6.67 -0.24 0.10
N LEU A 217 -6.92 0.63 -0.88
CA LEU A 217 -7.53 0.21 -2.15
C LEU A 217 -6.68 -0.84 -2.87
N SER A 218 -5.35 -0.64 -2.96
CA SER A 218 -4.43 -1.65 -3.50
C SER A 218 -4.62 -2.99 -2.80
N LYS A 219 -4.67 -3.02 -1.45
CA LYS A 219 -4.79 -4.29 -0.71
C LYS A 219 -6.15 -4.95 -0.88
N VAL A 220 -7.23 -4.18 -1.04
CA VAL A 220 -8.54 -4.73 -1.40
C VAL A 220 -8.49 -5.44 -2.74
N LEU A 221 -7.87 -4.84 -3.77
CA LEU A 221 -7.73 -5.49 -5.08
C LEU A 221 -6.84 -6.74 -5.01
N SER A 222 -5.73 -6.68 -4.27
CA SER A 222 -4.86 -7.85 -4.07
C SER A 222 -5.59 -8.98 -3.34
N PHE A 223 -6.37 -8.67 -2.30
CA PHE A 223 -7.20 -9.64 -1.60
C PHE A 223 -8.22 -10.28 -2.53
N LEU A 224 -8.91 -9.49 -3.36
CA LEU A 224 -9.87 -10.00 -4.34
C LEU A 224 -9.22 -10.93 -5.37
N PHE A 225 -7.99 -10.64 -5.80
CA PHE A 225 -7.22 -11.56 -6.64
C PHE A 225 -6.93 -12.86 -5.89
N TRP A 226 -6.35 -12.77 -4.68
CA TRP A 226 -5.93 -13.95 -3.93
C TRP A 226 -7.09 -14.83 -3.47
N ILE A 227 -8.23 -14.28 -3.07
CA ILE A 227 -9.38 -15.12 -2.66
C ILE A 227 -9.94 -15.96 -3.82
N VAL A 228 -9.74 -15.53 -5.06
CA VAL A 228 -10.14 -16.29 -6.26
C VAL A 228 -9.04 -17.28 -6.66
N SER A 229 -7.78 -16.84 -6.69
CA SER A 229 -6.65 -17.63 -7.23
C SER A 229 -5.91 -18.48 -6.19
N TYR A 230 -6.24 -18.44 -4.89
CA TYR A 230 -5.45 -19.09 -3.84
C TYR A 230 -5.17 -20.57 -4.06
N LYS A 231 -6.07 -21.29 -4.74
CA LYS A 231 -5.91 -22.73 -4.99
C LYS A 231 -4.69 -23.03 -5.85
N GLU A 232 -4.28 -22.11 -6.71
CA GLU A 232 -3.09 -22.23 -7.56
C GLU A 232 -1.80 -22.25 -6.74
N LEU A 233 -1.81 -21.67 -5.52
CA LEU A 233 -0.67 -21.71 -4.61
C LEU A 233 -0.52 -23.04 -3.86
N ASN A 234 -1.54 -23.90 -3.90
CA ASN A 234 -1.51 -25.17 -3.20
C ASN A 234 -0.82 -26.25 -4.04
N SER A 235 -0.05 -27.11 -3.38
CA SER A 235 0.56 -28.29 -4.01
C SER A 235 0.29 -29.56 -3.18
N SER A 236 0.23 -30.69 -3.89
CA SER A 236 0.06 -32.04 -3.34
C SER A 236 1.36 -32.62 -2.76
N ASP A 237 2.49 -31.90 -2.87
CA ASP A 237 3.80 -32.40 -2.44
C ASP A 237 3.84 -32.78 -0.95
N ASN A 238 3.19 -31.99 -0.09
CA ASN A 238 3.09 -32.26 1.34
C ASN A 238 1.87 -31.57 1.97
N ILE A 239 1.55 -31.95 3.21
CA ILE A 239 0.38 -31.45 3.94
C ILE A 239 0.38 -29.93 4.05
N ILE A 240 1.52 -29.30 4.37
CA ILE A 240 1.60 -27.84 4.55
C ILE A 240 1.31 -27.13 3.22
N LYS A 241 1.94 -27.59 2.13
CA LYS A 241 1.77 -27.04 0.79
C LYS A 241 0.34 -27.15 0.27
N SER A 242 -0.46 -28.09 0.78
CA SER A 242 -1.88 -28.18 0.43
C SER A 242 -2.74 -27.04 0.99
N TYR A 243 -2.22 -26.25 1.95
CA TYR A 243 -2.94 -25.16 2.62
C TYR A 243 -2.28 -23.78 2.51
N VAL A 244 -1.18 -23.65 1.77
CA VAL A 244 -0.44 -22.38 1.63
C VAL A 244 -1.33 -21.27 1.05
N GLY A 245 -2.16 -21.57 0.06
CA GLY A 245 -3.09 -20.61 -0.51
C GLY A 245 -4.10 -20.09 0.52
N VAL A 246 -4.62 -20.99 1.38
CA VAL A 246 -5.52 -20.59 2.47
C VAL A 246 -4.81 -19.66 3.45
N TRP A 247 -3.55 -19.97 3.78
CA TRP A 247 -2.74 -19.11 4.62
C TRP A 247 -2.49 -17.73 4.00
N VAL A 248 -2.22 -17.65 2.69
CA VAL A 248 -2.11 -16.38 1.97
C VAL A 248 -3.38 -15.55 2.09
N VAL A 249 -4.56 -16.16 1.92
CA VAL A 249 -5.84 -15.45 2.11
C VAL A 249 -6.01 -14.95 3.55
N ILE A 250 -5.62 -15.74 4.56
CA ILE A 250 -5.64 -15.31 5.96
C ILE A 250 -4.75 -14.08 6.16
N MET A 251 -3.54 -14.07 5.61
CA MET A 251 -2.63 -12.93 5.69
C MET A 251 -3.19 -11.68 5.00
N GLN A 252 -3.86 -11.84 3.86
CA GLN A 252 -4.58 -10.74 3.20
C GLN A 252 -5.74 -10.19 4.07
N ILE A 253 -6.47 -11.06 4.76
CA ILE A 253 -7.52 -10.63 5.72
C ILE A 253 -6.90 -9.86 6.88
N VAL A 254 -5.80 -10.34 7.46
CA VAL A 254 -5.06 -9.63 8.52
C VAL A 254 -4.67 -8.23 8.04
N GLN A 255 -4.16 -8.13 6.81
CA GLN A 255 -3.81 -6.84 6.21
C GLN A 255 -5.01 -5.90 6.15
N LEU A 256 -6.15 -6.36 5.63
CA LEU A 256 -7.36 -5.55 5.54
C LEU A 256 -7.90 -5.14 6.91
N ILE A 257 -7.81 -6.00 7.93
CA ILE A 257 -8.20 -5.66 9.30
C ILE A 257 -7.31 -4.54 9.86
N LEU A 258 -5.99 -4.65 9.71
CA LEU A 258 -5.05 -3.62 10.18
C LEU A 258 -5.25 -2.28 9.47
N MET A 259 -5.52 -2.32 8.17
CA MET A 259 -5.85 -1.11 7.40
C MET A 259 -7.22 -0.54 7.76
N GLY A 260 -8.20 -1.40 8.04
CA GLY A 260 -9.52 -1.01 8.53
C GLY A 260 -9.45 -0.32 9.90
N ASP A 261 -8.63 -0.84 10.81
CA ASP A 261 -8.36 -0.21 12.11
C ASP A 261 -7.70 1.16 11.95
N PHE A 262 -6.72 1.28 11.04
CA PHE A 262 -6.15 2.56 10.68
C PHE A 262 -7.21 3.54 10.17
N ILE A 263 -8.05 3.14 9.22
CA ILE A 263 -9.13 3.97 8.67
C ILE A 263 -10.14 4.37 9.76
N TYR A 264 -10.48 3.45 10.67
CA TYR A 264 -11.38 3.73 11.78
C TYR A 264 -10.80 4.80 12.72
N HIS A 265 -9.56 4.61 13.17
CA HIS A 265 -8.87 5.56 14.04
C HIS A 265 -8.69 6.92 13.36
N TYR A 266 -8.41 6.91 12.06
CA TYR A 266 -8.35 8.10 11.22
C TYR A 266 -9.68 8.89 11.23
N ILE A 267 -10.80 8.24 10.86
CA ILE A 267 -12.13 8.88 10.84
C ILE A 267 -12.53 9.41 12.22
N ARG A 268 -12.15 8.68 13.28
CA ARG A 268 -12.40 9.09 14.66
C ARG A 268 -11.62 10.35 15.04
N CYS A 269 -10.37 10.48 14.62
CA CYS A 269 -9.57 11.68 14.85
C CYS A 269 -10.12 12.90 14.08
N LEU A 270 -10.60 12.71 12.84
CA LEU A 270 -11.32 13.76 12.10
C LEU A 270 -12.58 14.22 12.84
N SER A 271 -13.37 13.26 13.35
CA SER A 271 -14.65 13.53 14.01
C SER A 271 -14.52 14.22 15.37
N LYS A 272 -13.33 14.18 15.99
CA LYS A 272 -13.04 14.79 17.30
C LYS A 272 -12.52 16.23 17.24
N GLY A 273 -12.45 16.85 16.06
CA GLY A 273 -12.20 18.28 15.93
C GLY A 273 -10.73 18.69 16.04
N VAL A 274 -9.81 17.92 15.45
CA VAL A 274 -8.55 18.52 14.98
C VAL A 274 -8.94 19.48 13.84
N SER A 275 -8.56 20.76 13.96
CA SER A 275 -8.98 21.86 13.09
C SER A 275 -9.08 21.44 11.61
N PHE A 276 -10.31 21.54 11.08
CA PHE A 276 -10.66 21.27 9.69
C PHE A 276 -9.89 22.18 8.71
N ASP A 277 -9.43 23.35 9.18
CA ASP A 277 -8.75 24.36 8.36
C ASP A 277 -7.32 23.98 7.95
N ASN A 278 -6.68 23.03 8.67
CA ASN A 278 -5.33 22.54 8.35
C ASN A 278 -5.33 21.26 7.51
N LEU A 279 -6.47 20.58 7.41
CA LEU A 279 -6.63 19.34 6.63
C LEU A 279 -7.05 19.59 5.19
N LEU A 280 -7.69 20.75 4.94
CA LEU A 280 -8.23 21.14 3.63
C LEU A 280 -7.39 22.18 2.90
N ASN A 281 -6.41 22.78 3.56
CA ASN A 281 -5.43 23.62 2.89
C ASN A 281 -4.34 22.75 2.30
N GLU A 282 -4.43 22.46 1.01
CA GLU A 282 -3.33 21.93 0.19
C GLU A 282 -2.11 22.89 0.12
N ASN A 283 -2.23 24.10 0.70
CA ASN A 283 -1.24 25.18 0.69
C ASN A 283 -0.43 25.33 2.00
N VAL A 284 -0.45 24.33 2.91
CA VAL A 284 0.41 24.31 4.11
C VAL A 284 1.28 23.07 4.13
#